data_AF-A0A316M7X0-F1
#
_entry.id   AF-A0A316M7X0-F1
#
_cell.length_a   1.000
_cell.length_b   1.000
_cell.length_c   1.000
_cell.angle_alpha   90.00
_cell.angle_beta   90.00
_cell.angle_gamma   90.00
#
_symmetry.space_group_name_H-M   'P 1'
#
loop_
_entity.id
_entity.type
_entity.pdbx_description
1 polymer ?
#
loop_
_entity_poly.entity_id
_entity_poly.type
_entity_poly.pdbx_seq_one_letter_code
_entity_poly.pdbx_strand_id
1 'polypeptide(L)' 'MNLYEELTARGLIAQVTDAEHIRDMINNGKATFYIGFDCTADSLTAGHFMALTLMKRLQMAGNKPIALIGGGTTMIGDPS' A
#
# COMPACT_ATOMS: atom_id res chain seq x y z
N MET A 1 -2.13 -11.76 16.74
CA MET A 1 -2.09 -10.30 16.52
C MET A 1 -2.78 -10.03 15.21
N ASN A 2 -3.71 -9.08 15.17
CA ASN A 2 -4.42 -8.71 13.95
C ASN A 2 -3.51 -7.85 13.04
N LEU A 3 -3.87 -7.76 11.75
CA LEU A 3 -3.02 -7.13 10.73
C LEU A 3 -2.75 -5.65 11.03
N TYR A 4 -3.78 -4.88 11.38
CA TYR A 4 -3.64 -3.45 11.66
C TYR A 4 -2.66 -3.17 12.81
N GLU A 5 -2.74 -3.98 13.87
CA GLU A 5 -1.86 -3.91 15.03
C GLU A 5 -0.43 -4.30 14.67
N GLU A 6 -0.24 -5.29 13.79
CA GLU A 6 1.08 -5.62 13.23
C GLU A 6 1.68 -4.43 12.48
N LEU A 7 0.90 -3.77 11.61
CA LEU A 7 1.37 -2.63 10.82
C LEU A 7 1.75 -1.45 11.72
N THR A 8 0.96 -1.20 12.77
CA THR A 8 1.25 -0.18 13.78
C THR A 8 2.54 -0.50 14.54
N ALA A 9 2.69 -1.73 15.05
CA ALA A 9 3.87 -2.15 15.80
C ALA A 9 5.16 -2.10 14.96
N ARG A 10 5.05 -2.26 13.65
CA ARG A 10 6.18 -2.14 12.70
C ARG A 10 6.46 -0.70 12.25
N GLY A 11 5.66 0.28 12.67
CA GLY A 11 5.77 1.66 12.21
C GLY A 11 5.42 1.85 10.73
N LEU A 12 4.58 0.99 10.15
CA LEU A 12 4.17 1.04 8.74
C LEU A 12 2.94 1.93 8.49
N ILE A 13 2.37 2.53 9.54
CA ILE A 13 1.25 3.47 9.44
C ILE A 13 1.77 4.85 9.86
N ALA A 14 1.87 5.77 8.89
CA ALA A 14 2.17 7.17 9.16
C ALA A 14 0.89 7.97 9.44
N GLN A 15 -0.11 7.84 8.56
CA GLN A 15 -1.40 8.51 8.66
C GLN A 15 -2.50 7.59 8.15
N VAL A 16 -3.71 7.76 8.70
CA VAL A 16 -4.92 7.04 8.30
C VAL A 16 -6.11 7.99 8.41
N THR A 17 -7.02 7.95 7.46
CA THR A 17 -8.19 8.85 7.40
C THR A 17 -9.24 8.49 8.46
N ASP A 18 -9.65 7.22 8.51
CA ASP A 18 -10.59 6.67 9.49
C ASP A 18 -9.99 5.39 10.09
N ALA A 19 -9.37 5.52 11.26
CA ALA A 19 -8.60 4.44 11.86
C ALA A 19 -9.46 3.22 12.23
N GLU A 20 -10.68 3.44 12.74
CA GLU A 20 -11.55 2.35 13.18
C GLU A 20 -12.10 1.59 11.98
N HIS A 21 -12.65 2.32 11.00
CA HIS A 21 -13.23 1.69 9.81
C HIS A 21 -12.17 0.95 8.98
N ILE A 22 -10.99 1.54 8.80
CA ILE A 22 -9.88 0.90 8.07
C ILE A 22 -9.38 -0.34 8.81
N ARG A 23 -9.23 -0.26 10.14
CA ARG A 23 -8.83 -1.41 10.97
C ARG A 23 -9.77 -2.58 10.75
N ASP A 24 -11.07 -2.35 10.86
CA ASP A 24 -12.07 -3.40 10.67
C ASP A 24 -12.07 -3.94 9.25
N MET A 25 -11.97 -3.07 8.24
CA MET A 25 -11.98 -3.48 6.84
C MET A 25 -10.80 -4.40 6.49
N ILE A 26 -9.57 -4.02 6.86
CA ILE A 26 -8.37 -4.77 6.48
C ILE A 26 -8.18 -6.04 7.32
N ASN A 27 -8.60 -6.02 8.59
CA ASN A 27 -8.55 -7.20 9.46
C ASN A 27 -9.56 -8.25 9.03
N ASN A 28 -10.69 -7.85 8.44
CA ASN A 28 -11.70 -8.76 7.90
C ASN A 28 -11.39 -9.27 6.48
N GLY A 29 -10.26 -8.86 5.87
CA GLY A 29 -9.86 -9.30 4.53
C GLY A 29 -10.79 -8.81 3.40
N LYS A 30 -11.57 -7.75 3.62
CA LYS A 30 -12.58 -7.26 2.66
C LYS A 30 -12.08 -6.09 1.80
N ALA A 31 -10.88 -5.57 2.07
CA ALA A 31 -10.40 -4.39 1.37
C ALA A 31 -9.95 -4.74 -0.07
N THR A 32 -10.42 -3.96 -1.04
CA THR A 32 -9.74 -3.81 -2.33
C THR A 32 -9.02 -2.48 -2.31
N PHE A 33 -7.72 -2.50 -2.58
CA PHE A 33 -6.88 -1.31 -2.45
C PHE A 33 -5.86 -1.24 -3.59
N TYR A 34 -5.24 -0.08 -3.78
CA TYR A 34 -4.20 0.12 -4.77
C TYR A 34 -2.99 0.86 -4.20
N ILE A 35 -1.83 0.64 -4.82
CA ILE A 35 -0.66 1.51 -4.71
C ILE A 35 -0.22 1.85 -6.12
N GLY A 36 0.02 3.13 -6.39
CA GLY A 36 0.52 3.64 -7.65
C GLY A 36 2.05 3.61 -7.73
N PHE A 37 2.58 3.27 -8.89
CA PHE A 37 4.01 3.34 -9.22
C PHE A 37 4.18 4.05 -10.55
N ASP A 38 4.88 5.18 -10.54
CA ASP A 38 5.28 5.89 -11.75
C ASP A 38 6.61 5.34 -12.27
N CYS A 39 6.70 5.13 -13.58
CA CYS A 39 7.88 4.57 -14.25
C CYS A 39 8.93 5.67 -14.48
N THR A 40 9.42 6.26 -13.39
CA THR A 40 10.43 7.35 -13.41
C THR A 40 11.85 6.87 -13.76
N ALA A 41 12.08 5.56 -13.73
CA ALA A 41 13.33 4.91 -14.13
C ALA A 41 13.03 3.56 -14.82
N ASP A 42 14.07 2.91 -15.34
CA ASP A 42 14.01 1.59 -15.95
C ASP A 42 13.78 0.45 -14.94
N SER A 43 13.99 0.72 -13.65
CA SER A 43 13.84 -0.25 -12.57
C SER A 43 13.41 0.38 -11.26
N LEU A 44 12.76 -0.43 -10.41
CA LEU A 44 12.44 -0.06 -9.04
C LEU A 44 13.69 -0.14 -8.16
N THR A 45 13.82 0.82 -7.25
CA THR A 45 14.85 0.82 -6.19
C THR A 45 14.31 0.32 -4.86
N ALA A 46 15.19 0.18 -3.85
CA ALA A 46 14.83 -0.21 -2.49
C ALA A 46 13.77 0.70 -1.82
N GLY A 47 13.62 1.96 -2.27
CA GLY A 47 12.55 2.84 -1.77
C GLY A 47 11.15 2.27 -1.99
N HIS A 48 10.92 1.57 -3.10
CA HIS A 48 9.64 0.96 -3.44
C HIS A 48 9.38 -0.35 -2.68
N PHE A 49 10.43 -0.96 -2.10
CA PHE A 49 10.32 -2.24 -1.42
C PHE A 49 9.36 -2.19 -0.22
N MET A 50 9.30 -1.05 0.46
CA MET A 50 8.38 -0.83 1.58
C MET A 50 6.92 -0.93 1.13
N ALA A 51 6.57 -0.26 0.03
CA ALA A 51 5.22 -0.28 -0.53
C ALA A 51 4.84 -1.68 -1.02
N LEU A 52 5.76 -2.36 -1.72
CA LEU A 52 5.55 -3.73 -2.21
C LEU A 52 5.36 -4.74 -1.07
N THR A 53 6.15 -4.63 -0.01
CA THR A 53 6.01 -5.51 1.17
C THR A 53 4.73 -5.22 1.96
N LEU A 54 4.32 -3.97 2.08
CA LEU A 54 3.01 -3.61 2.66
C LEU A 54 1.86 -4.23 1.85
N MET A 55 1.88 -4.06 0.53
CA MET A 55 0.94 -4.71 -0.39
C MET A 55 0.88 -6.22 -0.16
N LYS A 56 2.03 -6.88 -0.03
CA LYS A 56 2.10 -8.32 0.20
C LYS A 56 1.50 -8.73 1.55
N ARG A 57 1.77 -7.98 2.63
CA ARG A 57 1.19 -8.24 3.95
C ARG A 57 -0.32 -8.14 3.94
N LEU A 58 -0.86 -7.07 3.35
CA LEU A 58 -2.30 -6.86 3.19
C LEU A 58 -2.94 -8.00 2.38
N GLN A 59 -2.29 -8.43 1.29
CA GLN A 59 -2.73 -9.57 0.49
C GLN A 59 -2.77 -10.88 1.29
N MET A 60 -1.73 -11.16 2.08
CA MET A 60 -1.65 -12.37 2.90
C MET A 60 -2.72 -12.41 4.00
N ALA A 61 -3.24 -11.25 4.41
CA ALA A 61 -4.38 -11.13 5.31
C ALA A 61 -5.76 -11.21 4.60
N GLY A 62 -5.79 -11.58 3.32
CA GLY A 62 -7.03 -11.80 2.56
C GLY A 62 -7.50 -10.60 1.73
N ASN A 63 -6.84 -9.45 1.82
CA ASN A 63 -7.22 -8.26 1.04
C ASN A 63 -6.79 -8.38 -0.43
N LYS A 64 -7.41 -7.62 -1.32
CA LYS A 64 -7.14 -7.64 -2.77
C LYS A 64 -6.28 -6.43 -3.19
N PRO A 65 -4.97 -6.61 -3.46
CA PRO A 65 -4.11 -5.54 -3.96
C PRO A 65 -4.32 -5.30 -5.46
N ILE A 66 -4.15 -4.05 -5.87
CA ILE A 66 -3.99 -3.62 -7.27
C ILE A 66 -2.70 -2.81 -7.37
N ALA A 67 -1.68 -3.35 -8.03
CA ALA A 67 -0.48 -2.60 -8.37
C ALA A 67 -0.76 -1.76 -9.63
N LEU A 68 -0.90 -0.45 -9.47
CA LEU A 68 -1.24 0.45 -10.56
C LEU A 68 0.04 1.03 -11.17
N ILE A 69 0.25 0.77 -12.46
CA ILE A 69 1.38 1.33 -13.21
C ILE A 69 0.94 2.64 -13.88
N GLY A 70 1.58 3.73 -13.49
CA GLY A 70 1.19 5.09 -13.82
C GLY A 70 1.57 5.53 -15.22
N GLY A 71 1.07 4.88 -16.28
CA GLY A 71 1.43 5.24 -17.67
C GLY A 71 1.11 6.71 -18.02
N GLY A 72 0.01 7.26 -17.50
CA GLY A 72 -0.37 8.66 -17.67
C GLY A 72 0.40 9.61 -16.76
N THR A 73 0.47 9.30 -15.45
CA THR A 73 1.14 10.11 -14.43
C THR A 73 2.64 10.21 -14.67
N THR A 74 3.27 9.13 -15.15
CA THR A 74 4.68 9.12 -15.60
C THR A 74 4.95 10.18 -16.68
N MET A 75 4.00 10.47 -17.56
CA MET A 75 4.19 11.47 -18.63
C MET A 75 4.15 12.91 -18.13
N ILE A 76 3.52 13.16 -16.97
CA ILE A 76 3.38 14.50 -16.39
C ILE A 76 4.49 14.74 -15.35
N GLY A 77 4.76 13.73 -14.52
CA GLY A 77 5.60 13.84 -13.35
C GLY A 77 4.84 14.37 -12.14
N ASP A 78 5.09 13.76 -10.99
CA ASP A 78 4.53 14.18 -9.70
C ASP A 78 5.47 15.21 -9.03
N PRO A 79 5.00 16.42 -8.65
CA PRO A 79 5.81 17.43 -7.96
C PRO A 79 5.88 17.24 -6.44
N SER A 80 5.20 16.22 -5.89
CA SER A 80 5.08 15.93 -4.46
C SER A 80 6.41 15.79 -3.72
#